data_AF-A0A6I1NSU1-F1
#
_entry.id   AF-A0A6I1NSU1-F1
#
_cell.length_a   1.000
_cell.length_b   1.000
_cell.length_c   1.000
_cell.angle_alpha   90.00
_cell.angle_beta   90.00
_cell.angle_gamma   90.00
#
_symmetry.space_group_name_H-M   'P 1'
#
loop_
_entity.id
_entity.type
_entity.pdbx_description
1 polymer ?
#
loop_
_entity_poly.entity_id
_entity_poly.type
_entity_poly.pdbx_seq_one_letter_code
_entity_poly.pdbx_strand_id
1 'polypeptide(L)'
;MAMAADAVIALVALLHGYFLVLEMFLWDKPLGMKTFRLTPERARDTKVLAANQGLYNGFLAAGLAWGLWLGAGSFQIKLFFLACVLAAGAFGAAT
;
A
#
# COMPACT_ATOMS: atom_id res chain seq x y z
N MET A 1 15.26 -20.48 4.43
CA MET A 1 15.08 -19.56 3.30
C MET A 1 13.67 -18.95 3.21
N ALA A 2 12.60 -19.58 3.73
CA ALA A 2 11.25 -18.97 3.76
C ALA A 2 11.11 -17.74 4.67
N MET A 3 11.80 -17.70 5.82
CA MET A 3 11.65 -16.63 6.81
C MET A 3 11.99 -15.23 6.30
N ALA A 4 13.06 -15.08 5.51
CA ALA A 4 13.46 -13.76 4.99
C ALA A 4 12.46 -13.24 3.95
N ALA A 5 11.98 -14.11 3.05
CA ALA A 5 10.96 -13.75 2.07
C ALA A 5 9.65 -13.36 2.74
N ASP A 6 9.17 -14.16 3.70
CA ASP A 6 7.93 -13.86 4.43
C ASP A 6 8.07 -12.57 5.27
N ALA A 7 9.25 -12.27 5.82
CA ALA A 7 9.51 -11.01 6.51
C ALA A 7 9.43 -9.79 5.57
N VAL A 8 9.98 -9.89 4.35
CA VAL A 8 9.86 -8.83 3.33
C VAL A 8 8.39 -8.66 2.92
N ILE A 9 7.65 -9.75 2.74
CA ILE A 9 6.22 -9.69 2.40
C ILE A 9 5.42 -9.02 3.52
N ALA A 10 5.72 -9.35 4.78
CA ALA A 10 5.09 -8.72 5.93
C ALA A 10 5.39 -7.22 5.96
N LEU A 11 6.64 -6.82 5.70
CA LEU A 11 7.02 -5.41 5.60
C LEU A 11 6.24 -4.69 4.50
N VAL A 12 6.13 -5.28 3.30
CA VAL A 12 5.36 -4.70 2.20
C VAL A 12 3.89 -4.56 2.57
N ALA A 13 3.27 -5.59 3.16
CA ALA A 13 1.89 -5.53 3.63
C ALA A 13 1.68 -4.40 4.66
N LEU A 14 2.62 -4.24 5.61
CA LEU A 14 2.59 -3.16 6.60
C LEU A 14 2.75 -1.78 5.97
N LEU A 15 3.63 -1.62 4.98
CA LEU A 15 3.79 -0.37 4.24
C LEU A 15 2.50 0.02 3.51
N HIS A 16 1.84 -0.92 2.83
CA HIS A 16 0.56 -0.66 2.18
C HIS A 16 -0.55 -0.36 3.19
N GLY A 17 -0.56 -1.02 4.35
CA GLY A 17 -1.45 -0.65 5.46
C GLY A 17 -1.20 0.77 5.97
N TYR A 18 0.06 1.18 6.08
CA TYR A 18 0.44 2.54 6.43
C TYR A 18 0.00 3.57 5.37
N PHE A 19 0.19 3.28 4.09
CA PHE A 19 -0.28 4.15 2.99
C PHE A 19 -1.80 4.28 2.98
N LEU A 20 -2.53 3.18 3.19
CA LEU A 20 -3.99 3.22 3.38
C LEU A 20 -4.36 4.23 4.48
N VAL A 21 -3.70 4.16 5.63
CA VAL A 21 -4.05 5.03 6.76
C VAL A 21 -3.77 6.49 6.42
N LEU A 22 -2.62 6.75 5.81
CA LEU A 22 -2.25 8.09 5.36
C LEU A 22 -3.25 8.65 4.35
N GLU A 23 -3.62 7.87 3.34
CA GLU A 23 -4.41 8.32 2.19
C GLU A 23 -5.91 8.39 2.49
N MET A 24 -6.46 7.49 3.31
CA MET A 24 -7.89 7.50 3.66
C MET A 24 -8.22 8.41 4.82
N PHE A 25 -7.38 8.44 5.86
CA PHE A 25 -7.73 9.09 7.14
C PHE A 25 -6.92 10.34 7.42
N LEU A 26 -5.66 10.41 6.97
CA LEU A 26 -4.73 11.48 7.35
C LEU A 26 -4.36 12.42 6.20
N TRP A 27 -4.95 12.26 5.01
CA TRP A 27 -4.57 12.96 3.79
C TRP A 27 -4.58 14.48 3.93
N ASP A 28 -5.68 15.02 4.47
CA ASP A 28 -5.88 16.46 4.71
C ASP A 28 -5.40 16.92 6.10
N LYS A 29 -4.66 16.06 6.82
CA LYS A 29 -4.09 16.36 8.14
C LYS A 29 -2.63 16.79 8.00
N PRO A 30 -2.04 17.45 9.01
CA PRO A 30 -0.65 17.90 8.95
C PRO A 30 0.34 16.79 8.58
N LEU A 31 0.11 15.55 9.04
CA LEU A 31 0.96 14.42 8.69
C LEU A 31 0.86 14.05 7.21
N GLY A 32 -0.34 13.87 6.66
CA GLY A 32 -0.53 13.54 5.24
C GLY A 32 -0.01 14.65 4.33
N MET A 33 -0.37 15.91 4.61
CA MET A 33 0.12 17.06 3.85
C MET A 33 1.65 17.18 3.88
N LYS A 34 2.29 16.89 5.02
CA LYS A 34 3.76 16.89 5.12
C LYS A 34 4.39 15.74 4.33
N THR A 35 3.83 14.54 4.43
CA THR A 35 4.35 13.34 3.74
C THR A 35 4.26 13.47 2.22
N PHE A 36 3.13 13.96 1.72
CA PHE A 36 2.87 14.10 0.27
C PHE A 36 3.16 15.51 -0.27
N ARG A 37 3.70 16.41 0.58
CA ARG A 37 4.07 17.80 0.22
C ARG A 37 2.91 18.58 -0.42
N LEU A 38 1.73 18.51 0.19
CA LEU A 38 0.49 19.11 -0.32
C LEU A 38 0.26 20.50 0.27
N THR A 39 -0.35 21.39 -0.52
CA THR A 39 -1.00 22.59 0.02
C THR A 39 -2.38 22.25 0.57
N PRO A 40 -2.95 23.07 1.47
CA PRO A 40 -4.31 22.84 1.98
C PRO A 40 -5.39 22.82 0.90
N GLU A 41 -5.26 23.61 -0.19
CA GLU A 41 -6.21 23.51 -1.31
C GLU A 41 -6.08 22.16 -2.02
N ARG A 42 -4.87 21.76 -2.43
CA ARG A 42 -4.66 20.50 -3.14
C ARG A 42 -5.07 19.29 -2.31
N ALA A 43 -4.81 19.29 -1.01
CA ALA A 43 -5.22 18.21 -0.13
C ALA A 43 -6.75 18.08 -0.07
N ARG A 44 -7.49 19.19 -0.09
CA ARG A 44 -8.96 19.19 -0.15
C ARG A 44 -9.46 18.65 -1.47
N ASP A 45 -8.94 19.16 -2.59
CA ASP A 45 -9.43 18.85 -3.93
C ASP A 45 -9.17 17.38 -4.32
N THR A 46 -8.08 16.80 -3.82
CA THR A 46 -7.67 15.42 -4.13
C THR A 46 -8.10 14.40 -3.07
N LYS A 47 -8.78 14.81 -1.99
CA LYS A 47 -9.08 13.93 -0.84
C LYS A 47 -9.81 12.64 -1.21
N VAL A 48 -10.82 12.75 -2.09
CA VAL A 48 -11.61 11.57 -2.51
C VAL A 48 -10.78 10.63 -3.38
N LEU A 49 -9.95 11.18 -4.27
CA LEU A 49 -9.03 10.40 -5.10
C LEU A 49 -8.03 9.64 -4.22
N ALA A 50 -7.42 10.33 -3.25
CA ALA A 50 -6.50 9.72 -2.30
C ALA A 50 -7.18 8.63 -1.47
N ALA A 51 -8.41 8.85 -0.98
CA ALA A 51 -9.13 7.82 -0.25
C ALA A 51 -9.35 6.54 -1.09
N ASN A 52 -9.59 6.68 -2.40
CA ASN A 52 -9.70 5.53 -3.30
C ASN A 52 -8.34 4.84 -3.52
N GLN A 53 -7.24 5.60 -3.63
CA GLN A 53 -5.88 5.06 -3.66
C GLN A 53 -5.56 4.27 -2.38
N GLY A 54 -5.94 4.82 -1.23
CA GLY A 54 -5.78 4.15 0.06
C GLY A 54 -6.55 2.85 0.16
N LEU A 55 -7.76 2.78 -0.40
CA LEU A 55 -8.54 1.55 -0.45
C LEU A 55 -7.84 0.46 -1.29
N TYR A 56 -7.28 0.82 -2.45
CA TYR A 56 -6.49 -0.13 -3.25
C TYR A 56 -5.25 -0.62 -2.48
N ASN A 57 -4.56 0.27 -1.78
CA ASN A 57 -3.47 -0.11 -0.87
C ASN A 57 -3.95 -1.10 0.20
N GLY A 58 -5.17 -0.92 0.72
CA GLY A 58 -5.81 -1.87 1.63
C GLY A 58 -6.00 -3.26 1.05
N PHE A 59 -6.46 -3.36 -0.20
CA PHE A 59 -6.61 -4.66 -0.87
C PHE A 59 -5.27 -5.36 -1.05
N LEU A 60 -4.20 -4.62 -1.39
CA LEU A 60 -2.85 -5.17 -1.50
C LEU A 60 -2.34 -5.68 -0.15
N ALA A 61 -2.49 -4.88 0.91
CA ALA A 61 -2.11 -5.26 2.27
C ALA A 61 -2.86 -6.52 2.74
N ALA A 62 -4.18 -6.56 2.54
CA ALA A 62 -5.03 -7.69 2.92
C ALA A 62 -4.64 -8.97 2.14
N GLY A 63 -4.41 -8.87 0.83
CA GLY A 63 -4.00 -9.99 -0.01
C GLY A 63 -2.66 -10.60 0.41
N LEU A 64 -1.67 -9.75 0.72
CA LEU A 64 -0.35 -10.20 1.21
C LEU A 64 -0.44 -10.79 2.62
N ALA A 65 -1.19 -10.16 3.53
CA ALA A 65 -1.41 -10.69 4.88
C ALA A 65 -2.13 -12.05 4.85
N TRP A 66 -3.13 -12.19 3.98
CA TRP A 66 -3.82 -13.45 3.77
C TRP A 66 -2.89 -14.52 3.20
N GLY A 67 -2.05 -14.16 2.23
CA GLY A 67 -1.01 -15.05 1.71
C GLY A 67 -0.06 -15.54 2.79
N LEU A 68 0.42 -14.66 3.69
CA LEU A 68 1.26 -15.06 4.82
C LEU A 68 0.54 -16.01 5.77
N TRP A 69 -0.72 -15.73 6.11
CA TRP A 69 -1.50 -16.55 7.03
C TRP A 69 -1.72 -17.98 6.49
N LEU A 70 -1.96 -18.14 5.19
CA LEU A 70 -2.15 -19.45 4.55
C LEU A 70 -0.87 -20.31 4.45
N GLY A 71 0.31 -19.75 4.70
CA GLY A 71 1.56 -20.51 4.79
C GLY A 71 2.04 -21.11 3.46
N ALA A 72 2.38 -22.40 3.44
CA ALA A 72 3.07 -23.03 2.29
C ALA A 72 2.22 -23.12 1.01
N GLY A 73 0.89 -23.10 1.11
CA GLY A 73 -0.02 -23.27 -0.03
C GLY A 73 -0.36 -21.98 -0.80
N SER A 74 0.21 -20.83 -0.42
CA SER A 74 -0.24 -19.51 -0.89
C SER A 74 0.77 -18.78 -1.77
N PHE A 75 1.77 -19.49 -2.32
CA PHE A 75 2.83 -18.90 -3.13
C PHE A 75 2.27 -18.04 -4.28
N GLN A 76 1.23 -18.51 -4.97
CA GLN A 76 0.59 -17.83 -6.08
C GLN A 76 -0.11 -16.54 -5.64
N ILE A 77 -0.71 -16.52 -4.45
CA ILE A 77 -1.34 -15.33 -3.87
C ILE A 77 -0.27 -14.28 -3.57
N LYS A 78 0.78 -14.67 -2.84
CA LYS A 78 1.90 -13.78 -2.52
C LYS A 78 2.54 -13.21 -3.79
N LEU A 79 2.80 -14.06 -4.78
CA LEU A 79 3.42 -13.68 -6.04
C LEU A 79 2.56 -12.69 -6.83
N PHE A 80 1.25 -12.95 -6.95
CA PHE A 80 0.32 -12.08 -7.68
C PHE A 80 0.29 -10.67 -7.07
N PHE A 81 0.09 -10.56 -5.76
CA PHE A 81 0.04 -9.27 -5.09
C PHE A 81 1.38 -8.53 -5.14
N LEU A 82 2.51 -9.23 -4.94
CA LEU A 82 3.84 -8.61 -5.10
C LEU A 82 4.09 -8.12 -6.53
N ALA A 83 3.65 -8.87 -7.55
CA ALA A 83 3.76 -8.44 -8.94
C ALA A 83 2.93 -7.18 -9.21
N CYS A 84 1.72 -7.07 -8.66
CA CYS A 84 0.93 -5.85 -8.72
C CYS A 84 1.63 -4.66 -8.05
N VAL A 85 2.19 -4.86 -6.86
CA VAL A 85 2.96 -3.83 -6.14
C VAL A 85 4.16 -3.36 -6.97
N LEU A 86 4.94 -4.30 -7.52
CA LEU A 86 6.08 -3.99 -8.37
C LEU A 86 5.67 -3.23 -9.63
N ALA A 87 4.61 -3.67 -10.31
CA ALA A 87 4.12 -3.01 -11.51
C ALA A 87 3.64 -1.57 -11.23
N ALA A 88 2.85 -1.38 -10.16
CA ALA A 88 2.37 -0.06 -9.76
C ALA A 88 3.53 0.87 -9.34
N GLY A 89 4.48 0.35 -8.56
CA GLY A 89 5.67 1.11 -8.15
C GLY A 89 6.56 1.49 -9.32
N ALA A 90 6.78 0.58 -10.28
CA ALA A 90 7.56 0.85 -11.48
C ALA A 90 6.87 1.89 -12.37
N PHE A 91 5.55 1.80 -12.55
CA PHE A 91 4.78 2.78 -13.31
C PHE A 91 4.86 4.16 -12.66
N GLY A 92 4.58 4.25 -11.35
CA GLY A 92 4.64 5.52 -10.61
C GLY A 92 6.03 6.13 -10.51
N ALA A 93 7.10 5.35 -10.64
CA ALA A 93 8.47 5.88 -10.72
C ALA A 93 8.83 6.42 -12.12
N ALA A 94 8.17 5.92 -13.16
CA ALA A 94 8.41 6.31 -14.55
C ALA A 94 7.58 7.53 -15.00
N THR A 95 6.47 7.81 -14.33
CA THR A 95 5.54 8.92 -14.63
C THR A 95 5.64 10.04 -13.62
#